data_AF-A0A2X3HKE9-F1
#
_entry.id   AF-A0A2X3HKE9-F1
#
_cell.length_a   1.000
_cell.length_b   1.000
_cell.length_c   1.000
_cell.angle_alpha   90.00
_cell.angle_beta   90.00
_cell.angle_gamma   90.00
#
_symmetry.space_group_name_H-M   'P 1'
#
loop_
_entity.id
_entity.type
_entity.pdbx_description
1 polymer ?
#
loop_
_entity_poly.entity_id
_entity_poly.type
_entity_poly.pdbx_seq_one_letter_code
_entity_poly.pdbx_strand_id
1 'polypeptide(L)' 'MKPLLLTNALIINEDLRYPADILIDKGRIQKIALAYSLPNGMAGY' A
#
# COMPACT_ATOMS: atom_id res chain seq x y z
N MET A 1 8.34 -10.04 10.44
CA MET A 1 8.01 -10.06 9.01
C MET A 1 8.47 -8.74 8.41
N LYS A 2 8.98 -8.74 7.17
CA LYS A 2 9.32 -7.49 6.46
C LYS A 2 8.01 -6.77 6.09
N PRO A 3 7.94 -5.43 6.16
CA PRO A 3 6.78 -4.68 5.66
C PRO A 3 6.51 -5.03 4.20
N LEU A 4 5.24 -5.19 3.86
CA LEU A 4 4.76 -5.46 2.50
C LEU A 4 4.08 -4.19 1.97
N LEU A 5 4.58 -3.68 0.84
CA LEU A 5 3.96 -2.59 0.11
C LEU A 5 3.34 -3.16 -1.17
N LEU A 6 2.01 -3.08 -1.26
CA LEU A 6 1.26 -3.38 -2.47
C LEU A 6 1.06 -2.06 -3.23
N THR A 7 1.59 -1.97 -4.45
CA THR A 7 1.48 -0.75 -5.27
C THR A 7 0.57 -0.96 -6.48
N ASN A 8 -0.02 0.13 -6.97
CA ASN A 8 -0.93 0.15 -8.11
C ASN A 8 -2.10 -0.85 -7.97
N ALA A 9 -2.60 -1.04 -6.75
CA ALA A 9 -3.68 -1.99 -6.48
C ALA A 9 -5.05 -1.34 -6.71
N LEU A 10 -6.02 -2.16 -7.13
CA LEU A 10 -7.44 -1.79 -7.09
C LEU A 10 -8.04 -2.30 -5.77
N ILE A 11 -8.37 -1.37 -4.88
CA ILE A 11 -9.04 -1.69 -3.61
C ILE A 11 -10.52 -1.90 -3.87
N ILE A 12 -11.06 -3.00 -3.35
CA ILE A 12 -12.48 -3.35 -3.43
C ILE A 12 -12.98 -3.47 -1.99
N ASN A 13 -13.78 -2.49 -1.56
CA ASN A 13 -14.56 -2.55 -0.33
C ASN A 13 -16.04 -2.81 -0.68
N GLU A 14 -16.86 -3.08 0.33
CA GLU A 14 -18.31 -3.30 0.14
C GLU A 14 -18.98 -2.09 -0.53
N ASP A 15 -18.59 -0.87 -0.15
CA ASP A 15 -19.23 0.36 -0.63
C ASP A 15 -18.62 0.91 -1.93
N LEU A 16 -17.29 0.84 -2.08
CA LEU A 16 -16.59 1.53 -3.15
C LEU A 16 -15.34 0.79 -3.65
N ARG A 17 -14.97 1.11 -4.89
CA ARG A 17 -13.76 0.60 -5.56
C ARG A 17 -12.90 1.76 -5.99
N TYR A 18 -11.61 1.72 -5.66
CA TYR A 18 -10.69 2.82 -5.96
C TYR A 18 -9.25 2.33 -6.05
N PRO A 19 -8.42 2.93 -6.94
CA PRO A 19 -7.00 2.63 -7.00
C PRO A 19 -6.27 3.20 -5.78
N ALA A 20 -5.36 2.43 -5.19
CA ALA A 20 -4.48 2.87 -4.11
C ALA A 20 -3.34 1.87 -3.86
N ASP A 21 -2.35 2.32 -3.10
CA ASP A 21 -1.30 1.50 -2.53
C ASP A 21 -1.62 1.14 -1.07
N ILE A 22 -1.18 -0.03 -0.60
CA ILE A 22 -1.39 -0.52 0.77
C ILE A 22 -0.05 -0.86 1.42
N LEU A 23 0.21 -0.30 2.59
CA LEU A 23 1.29 -0.73 3.48
C LEU A 23 0.75 -1.69 4.53
N ILE A 24 1.30 -2.91 4.56
CA ILE A 24 1.04 -3.92 5.58
C ILE A 24 2.31 -4.11 6.40
N ASP A 25 2.21 -3.96 7.72
CA ASP A 25 3.29 -4.26 8.65
C ASP A 25 2.76 -5.04 9.85
N LYS A 26 3.55 -5.97 10.38
CA LYS A 26 3.19 -6.83 11.53
C LYS A 26 1.82 -7.50 11.39
N GLY A 27 1.44 -7.87 10.17
CA GLY A 27 0.18 -8.55 9.86
C GLY A 27 -1.06 -7.64 9.86
N ARG A 28 -0.90 -6.31 9.85
CA ARG A 28 -1.99 -5.35 9.82
C ARG A 28 -1.81 -4.31 8.71
N ILE A 29 -2.92 -3.81 8.17
CA ILE A 29 -2.92 -2.66 7.27
C ILE A 29 -2.58 -1.42 8.10
N GLN A 30 -1.49 -0.75 7.74
CA GLN A 30 -1.03 0.46 8.42
C GLN A 30 -1.48 1.72 7.69
N LYS A 31 -1.55 1.68 6.35
CA LYS A 31 -1.93 2.85 5.54
C LYS A 31 -2.42 2.41 4.16
N ILE A 32 -3.40 3.15 3.64
CA ILE A 32 -3.89 3.09 2.26
C ILE A 32 -3.78 4.50 1.68
N ALA A 33 -3.20 4.67 0.49
CA ALA A 33 -3.03 5.98 -0.14
C ALA A 33 -3.05 5.89 -1.67
N LEU A 34 -3.60 6.89 -2.35
CA LEU A 34 -3.70 6.94 -3.83
C LEU A 34 -2.34 6.91 -4.53
N ALA A 35 -1.27 7.37 -3.87
CA ALA A 35 0.11 7.25 -4.33
C ALA A 35 1.02 7.18 -3.11
N TYR A 36 1.54 6.00 -2.80
CA TYR A 36 2.57 5.86 -1.78
C TYR A 36 3.91 6.13 -2.43
N SER A 37 4.34 7.40 -2.44
CA SER A 37 5.75 7.69 -2.67
C SER A 37 6.52 7.10 -1.50
N LEU A 38 7.26 6.01 -1.75
CA LEU A 38 8.31 5.59 -0.83
C LEU A 38 9.14 6.84 -0.48
N PRO A 39 9.44 7.12 0.80
CA PRO A 39 10.33 8.22 1.14
C PRO A 39 11.61 8.06 0.31
N ASN A 40 11.96 9.11 -0.44
CA ASN A 40 13.05 9.15 -1.41
C ASN A 40 14.26 8.32 -0.92
N GLY A 41 14.50 7.16 -1.55
CA GLY A 41 15.69 6.34 -1.26
C GLY A 41 15.52 4.82 -1.21
N MET A 42 14.30 4.26 -1.34
CA MET A 42 14.09 2.80 -1.27
C MET A 42 13.51 2.15 -2.54
N ALA A 43 13.67 2.79 -3.69
CA ALA A 43 13.40 2.15 -4.98
C ALA A 43 14.67 1.42 -5.45
N GLY A 44 14.83 0.16 -5.04
CA GLY A 44 15.91 -0.68 -5.53
C GLY A 44 16.24 -1.85 -4.63
N TYR A 45 15.32 -2.82 -4.53
CA TYR A 45 15.58 -4.27 -4.40
C TYR A 45 14.31 -5.02 -4.80
#